data_AF-A0A924H0D5-F1
#
_entry.id   AF-A0A924H0D5-F1
#
_cell.length_a   1.000
_cell.length_b   1.000
_cell.length_c   1.000
_cell.angle_alpha   90.00
_cell.angle_beta   90.00
_cell.angle_gamma   90.00
#
_symmetry.space_group_name_H-M   'P 1'
#
loop_
_entity.id
_entity.type
_entity.pdbx_description
1 polymer ?
#
loop_
_entity_poly.entity_id
_entity_poly.type
_entity_poly.pdbx_seq_one_letter_code
_entity_poly.pdbx_strand_id
1 'polypeptide(L)'
;MTTSVSEAKPKESASAKVPRSSKAKAKAPKPITMIPWRDMSTADCKDSVRHACHLSSRSVNSNAAGVGVRLAREDRLDIPFVGVGTLDTAFIPLDYVQGATSAPALRQITTALKGDHALYFTGVSPEQVLLAQSTRASIEAGGSTGTELVDPRLRQVIWPTGDDLAPWIALTPLQSSGLSALIRARERAESAASVDKDGKSTIYRANAVLGIGGANVQNVGVSSQIRSMNRPLVFLAPQESKSIRAAYALHFKGHFHGLAFAVPRPQTRAFALWRRDCINANGGTMPSNVDLRRQEADLIRAIAVEALRAATKACAVLEAHRDCFDELTSATMNPFLRALIDPSLRLRGFRREFAQKLISGIERFKYRVEGKDFVVCGDSELSALISVVEASVS
;
A
#
# COMPACT_ATOMS: atom_id res chain seq x y z
N MET A 1 -66.71 -7.16 2.35
CA MET A 1 -65.62 -6.44 3.04
C MET A 1 -64.49 -7.43 3.20
N THR A 2 -63.63 -7.48 2.18
CA THR A 2 -62.70 -8.58 1.93
C THR A 2 -61.58 -8.03 1.06
N THR A 3 -60.36 -8.53 1.27
CA THR A 3 -59.09 -8.28 0.56
C THR A 3 -58.41 -6.94 0.88
N SER A 4 -57.09 -6.83 1.06
CA SER A 4 -55.99 -7.80 0.94
C SER A 4 -54.77 -7.29 1.72
N VAL A 5 -54.03 -8.23 2.29
CA VAL A 5 -52.69 -8.05 2.88
C VAL A 5 -51.70 -7.77 1.75
N SER A 6 -50.90 -6.70 1.84
CA SER A 6 -49.73 -6.51 0.97
C SER A 6 -48.45 -6.89 1.71
N GLU A 7 -47.80 -7.92 1.20
CA GLU A 7 -46.52 -8.44 1.65
C GLU A 7 -45.40 -7.42 1.40
N ALA A 8 -44.63 -7.12 2.45
CA ALA A 8 -43.39 -6.37 2.36
C ALA A 8 -42.27 -7.26 1.78
N LYS A 9 -41.76 -6.91 0.59
CA LYS A 9 -40.56 -7.54 0.02
C LYS A 9 -39.28 -7.10 0.78
N PRO A 10 -38.26 -7.97 0.93
CA PRO A 10 -37.01 -7.63 1.58
C PRO A 10 -36.16 -6.69 0.71
N LYS A 11 -35.49 -5.73 1.36
CA LYS A 11 -34.47 -4.87 0.74
C LYS A 11 -33.25 -5.71 0.35
N GLU A 12 -33.05 -5.93 -0.94
CA GLU A 12 -31.75 -6.35 -1.48
C GLU A 12 -30.72 -5.23 -1.32
N SER A 13 -29.58 -5.60 -0.75
CA SER A 13 -28.39 -4.79 -0.58
C SER A 13 -27.88 -4.25 -1.91
N ALA A 14 -27.69 -2.93 -1.99
CA ALA A 14 -27.08 -2.26 -3.13
C ALA A 14 -25.63 -2.74 -3.33
N SER A 15 -25.41 -3.65 -4.28
CA SER A 15 -24.06 -3.93 -4.79
C SER A 15 -23.56 -2.67 -5.52
N ALA A 16 -22.44 -2.12 -5.09
CA ALA A 16 -21.77 -1.02 -5.77
C ALA A 16 -21.44 -1.44 -7.21
N LYS A 17 -22.17 -0.88 -8.19
CA LYS A 17 -21.87 -1.06 -9.61
C LYS A 17 -20.52 -0.41 -9.91
N VAL A 18 -19.51 -1.23 -10.17
CA VAL A 18 -18.27 -0.84 -10.82
C VAL A 18 -18.63 -0.15 -12.15
N PRO A 19 -18.11 1.05 -12.46
CA PRO A 19 -18.41 1.71 -13.72
C PRO A 19 -17.87 0.85 -14.87
N ARG A 20 -18.76 0.32 -15.72
CA ARG A 20 -18.39 -0.34 -16.96
C ARG A 20 -17.66 0.68 -17.84
N SER A 21 -16.36 0.50 -18.04
CA SER A 21 -15.59 1.28 -19.01
C SER A 21 -16.17 1.02 -20.40
N SER A 22 -16.84 2.02 -20.98
CA SER A 22 -17.25 1.98 -22.37
C SER A 22 -16.00 1.80 -23.25
N LYS A 23 -16.00 0.78 -24.11
CA LYS A 23 -14.97 0.54 -25.13
C LYS A 23 -14.89 1.75 -26.07
N ALA A 24 -14.07 2.74 -25.73
CA ALA A 24 -13.67 3.76 -26.68
C ALA A 24 -12.69 3.10 -27.66
N LYS A 25 -13.14 2.81 -28.88
CA LYS A 25 -12.24 2.42 -29.99
C LYS A 25 -11.12 3.47 -30.06
N ALA A 26 -9.87 3.03 -29.99
CA ALA A 26 -8.71 3.90 -30.16
C ALA A 26 -8.85 4.59 -31.52
N LYS A 27 -9.16 5.89 -31.52
CA LYS A 27 -9.11 6.69 -32.74
C LYS A 27 -7.66 6.69 -33.22
N ALA A 28 -7.45 6.40 -34.51
CA ALA A 28 -6.15 6.56 -35.15
C ALA A 28 -5.56 7.94 -34.78
N PRO A 29 -4.25 8.04 -34.53
CA PRO A 29 -3.61 9.29 -34.18
C PRO A 29 -3.94 10.33 -35.27
N LYS A 30 -4.50 11.46 -34.86
CA LYS A 30 -4.81 12.56 -35.79
C LYS A 30 -3.50 12.99 -36.47
N PRO A 31 -3.49 13.21 -37.80
CA PRO A 31 -2.31 13.70 -38.49
C PRO A 31 -1.83 15.01 -37.85
N ILE A 32 -0.51 15.15 -37.71
CA ILE A 32 0.11 16.36 -37.14
C ILE A 32 -0.19 17.52 -38.09
N THR A 33 -0.96 18.49 -37.62
CA THR A 33 -1.20 19.73 -38.37
C THR A 33 0.04 20.61 -38.24
N MET A 34 0.74 20.84 -39.36
CA MET A 34 1.87 21.76 -39.40
C MET A 34 1.38 23.20 -39.25
N ILE A 35 2.16 24.03 -38.56
CA ILE A 35 1.84 25.43 -38.27
C ILE A 35 2.89 26.32 -38.95
N PRO A 36 2.55 27.48 -39.51
CA PRO A 36 3.55 28.40 -40.03
C PRO A 36 4.58 28.81 -38.96
N TRP A 37 5.86 28.84 -39.33
CA TRP A 37 6.91 29.39 -38.48
C TRP A 37 6.71 30.89 -38.29
N ARG A 38 6.91 31.38 -37.06
CA ARG A 38 6.92 32.81 -36.77
C ARG A 38 8.36 33.28 -36.62
N ASP A 39 8.75 34.28 -37.40
CA ASP A 39 10.09 34.85 -37.26
C ASP A 39 10.26 35.45 -35.86
N MET A 40 11.36 35.04 -35.21
CA MET A 40 11.75 35.51 -33.89
C MET A 40 12.97 36.41 -34.05
N SER A 41 13.01 37.51 -33.30
CA SER A 41 14.23 38.30 -33.13
C SER A 41 15.14 37.65 -32.10
N THR A 42 16.41 38.06 -32.08
CA THR A 42 17.36 37.64 -31.03
C THR A 42 16.86 38.04 -29.63
N ALA A 43 16.17 39.18 -29.51
CA ALA A 43 15.58 39.63 -28.26
C ALA A 43 14.45 38.69 -27.80
N ASP A 44 13.57 38.26 -28.71
CA ASP A 44 12.47 37.33 -28.41
C ASP A 44 13.00 35.97 -27.95
N CYS A 45 14.06 35.47 -28.61
CA CYS A 45 14.69 34.22 -28.22
C CYS A 45 15.30 34.32 -26.81
N LYS A 46 16.01 35.41 -26.52
CA LYS A 46 16.61 35.64 -25.19
C LYS A 46 15.54 35.77 -24.10
N ASP A 47 14.46 36.50 -24.36
CA ASP A 47 13.36 36.66 -23.40
C ASP A 47 12.62 35.34 -23.15
N SER A 48 12.30 34.60 -24.21
CA SER A 48 11.70 33.25 -24.11
C SER A 48 12.56 32.30 -23.28
N VAL A 49 13.88 32.29 -23.52
CA VAL A 49 14.83 31.46 -22.76
C VAL A 49 14.95 31.93 -21.32
N ARG A 50 14.96 33.24 -21.05
CA ARG A 50 14.98 33.77 -19.68
C ARG A 50 13.81 33.23 -18.85
N HIS A 51 12.64 33.09 -19.46
CA HIS A 51 11.42 32.62 -18.81
C HIS A 51 11.14 31.11 -18.94
N ALA A 52 12.04 30.37 -19.60
CA ALA A 52 11.97 28.92 -19.69
C ALA A 52 12.45 28.26 -18.38
N CYS A 53 11.69 27.29 -17.86
CA CYS A 53 11.94 26.71 -16.55
C CYS A 53 11.65 25.20 -16.50
N HIS A 54 12.29 24.50 -15.57
CA HIS A 54 11.94 23.13 -15.22
C HIS A 54 10.87 23.08 -14.12
N LEU A 55 10.86 24.11 -13.25
CA LEU A 55 10.01 24.26 -12.07
C LEU A 55 9.27 25.60 -12.16
N SER A 56 7.95 25.59 -11.96
CA SER A 56 7.10 26.78 -12.10
C SER A 56 6.13 26.93 -10.92
N SER A 57 5.83 28.18 -10.55
CA SER A 57 4.78 28.51 -9.58
C SER A 57 3.37 28.44 -10.17
N ARG A 58 3.22 28.58 -11.49
CA ARG A 58 1.92 28.70 -12.15
C ARG A 58 1.04 27.48 -11.97
N SER A 59 1.64 26.29 -11.90
CA SER A 59 0.95 25.03 -11.64
C SER A 59 0.51 24.86 -10.19
N VAL A 60 1.18 25.54 -9.25
CA VAL A 60 0.75 25.62 -7.85
C VAL A 60 -0.46 26.55 -7.72
N ASN A 61 -0.35 27.75 -8.29
CA ASN A 61 -1.45 28.70 -8.39
C ASN A 61 -1.25 29.59 -9.62
N SER A 62 -2.18 29.52 -10.58
CA SER A 62 -2.06 30.26 -11.84
C SER A 62 -2.07 31.78 -11.66
N ASN A 63 -2.64 32.27 -10.56
CA ASN A 63 -2.77 33.69 -10.23
C ASN A 63 -1.62 34.20 -9.34
N ALA A 64 -0.70 33.32 -8.91
CA ALA A 64 0.50 33.77 -8.22
C ALA A 64 1.44 34.50 -9.19
N ALA A 65 2.33 35.33 -8.64
CA ALA A 65 3.47 35.85 -9.37
C ALA A 65 4.23 34.71 -10.06
N GLY A 66 4.66 34.98 -11.29
CA GLY A 66 5.38 34.01 -12.09
C GLY A 66 6.79 33.78 -11.55
N VAL A 67 7.02 32.61 -10.96
CA VAL A 67 8.33 32.16 -10.48
C VAL A 67 8.75 30.95 -11.30
N GLY A 68 9.99 30.98 -11.80
CA GLY A 68 10.59 29.92 -12.60
C GLY A 68 11.98 29.60 -12.15
N VAL A 69 12.30 28.30 -12.08
CA VAL A 69 13.65 27.82 -11.85
C VAL A 69 14.01 26.81 -12.94
N ARG A 70 15.16 27.04 -13.59
CA ARG A 70 15.81 26.15 -14.53
C ARG A 70 17.13 25.69 -13.92
N LEU A 71 17.24 24.41 -13.65
CA LEU A 71 18.49 23.79 -13.20
C LEU A 71 19.45 23.57 -14.37
N ALA A 72 20.73 23.80 -14.11
CA ALA A 72 21.84 23.43 -14.97
C ALA A 72 22.17 21.93 -14.82
N ARG A 73 23.11 21.41 -15.61
CA ARG A 73 23.48 19.99 -15.54
C ARG A 73 24.30 19.68 -14.28
N GLU A 74 25.10 20.64 -13.86
CA GLU A 74 25.96 20.64 -12.67
C GLU A 74 25.16 20.70 -11.36
N ASP A 75 23.91 21.17 -11.39
CA ASP A 75 23.00 21.18 -10.23
C ASP A 75 22.49 19.77 -9.86
N ARG A 76 22.90 18.73 -10.60
CA ARG A 76 22.42 17.37 -10.42
C ARG A 76 22.97 16.75 -9.14
N LEU A 77 22.05 16.22 -8.33
CA LEU A 77 22.32 15.44 -7.12
C LEU A 77 22.36 13.94 -7.43
N ASP A 78 23.38 13.27 -6.93
CA ASP A 78 23.51 11.81 -7.00
C ASP A 78 22.92 11.15 -5.74
N ILE A 79 21.60 11.04 -5.72
CA ILE A 79 20.83 10.46 -4.61
C ILE A 79 19.80 9.47 -5.18
N PRO A 80 19.37 8.44 -4.41
CA PRO A 80 18.48 7.37 -4.90
C PRO A 80 17.01 7.80 -5.02
N PHE A 81 16.75 9.09 -5.27
CA PHE A 81 15.42 9.66 -5.44
C PHE A 81 15.24 10.17 -6.87
N VAL A 82 14.01 10.10 -7.39
CA VAL A 82 13.68 10.62 -8.72
C VAL A 82 13.10 12.02 -8.58
N GLY A 83 13.76 13.01 -9.18
CA GLY A 83 13.33 14.39 -9.18
C GLY A 83 14.01 15.19 -10.29
N VAL A 84 13.59 16.44 -10.47
CA VAL A 84 14.19 17.34 -11.49
C VAL A 84 15.70 17.48 -11.27
N GLY A 85 16.12 17.62 -10.00
CA GLY A 85 17.52 17.75 -9.63
C GLY A 85 18.32 16.45 -9.60
N THR A 86 17.74 15.28 -9.90
CA THR A 86 18.49 14.00 -9.91
C THR A 86 18.59 13.37 -11.29
N LEU A 87 17.78 13.85 -12.23
CA LEU A 87 17.81 13.47 -13.64
C LEU A 87 18.68 14.43 -14.45
N ASP A 88 19.13 13.98 -15.62
CA ASP A 88 19.76 14.88 -16.59
C ASP A 88 18.70 15.84 -17.16
N THR A 89 18.89 17.13 -16.87
CA THR A 89 17.96 18.21 -17.17
C THR A 89 17.72 18.37 -18.66
N ALA A 90 18.65 17.94 -19.53
CA ALA A 90 18.48 17.96 -20.98
C ALA A 90 17.30 17.09 -21.46
N PHE A 91 16.93 16.05 -20.70
CA PHE A 91 15.78 15.21 -21.02
C PHE A 91 14.46 15.76 -20.50
N ILE A 92 14.49 16.69 -19.54
CA ILE A 92 13.29 17.26 -18.94
C ILE A 92 12.76 18.37 -19.85
N PRO A 93 11.54 18.23 -20.41
CA PRO A 93 10.96 19.30 -21.22
C PRO A 93 10.82 20.59 -20.40
N LEU A 94 11.24 21.71 -20.99
CA LEU A 94 11.04 23.02 -20.41
C LEU A 94 9.57 23.46 -20.49
N ASP A 95 9.17 24.24 -19.50
CA ASP A 95 7.93 25.00 -19.43
C ASP A 95 8.22 26.51 -19.41
N TYR A 96 7.17 27.34 -19.40
CA TYR A 96 7.27 28.80 -19.33
C TYR A 96 6.48 29.37 -18.16
N VAL A 97 6.86 30.58 -17.72
CA VAL A 97 6.27 31.23 -16.54
C VAL A 97 5.36 32.43 -16.87
N GLN A 98 5.53 33.03 -18.05
CA GLN A 98 4.81 34.24 -18.47
C GLN A 98 3.40 33.98 -19.05
N GLY A 99 2.94 32.72 -19.08
CA GLY A 99 1.64 32.36 -19.65
C GLY A 99 1.65 32.28 -21.18
N ALA A 100 0.46 32.26 -21.78
CA ALA A 100 0.24 31.79 -23.15
C ALA A 100 1.03 32.54 -24.24
N THR A 101 1.38 33.81 -24.02
CA THR A 101 2.13 34.65 -24.97
C THR A 101 3.54 34.12 -25.24
N SER A 102 4.17 33.48 -24.24
CA SER A 102 5.52 32.91 -24.34
C SER A 102 5.54 31.50 -24.98
N ALA A 103 4.39 30.85 -25.11
CA ALA A 103 4.29 29.47 -25.59
C ALA A 103 4.81 29.25 -27.03
N PRO A 104 4.51 30.11 -28.03
CA PRO A 104 4.93 29.89 -29.40
C PRO A 104 6.46 29.90 -29.57
N ALA A 105 7.13 30.91 -28.99
CA ALA A 105 8.58 31.07 -29.11
C ALA A 105 9.32 29.90 -28.46
N LEU A 106 8.94 29.52 -27.23
CA LEU A 106 9.56 28.37 -26.55
C LEU A 106 9.33 27.07 -27.34
N ARG A 107 8.16 26.88 -27.95
CA ARG A 107 7.88 25.72 -28.79
C ARG A 107 8.78 25.67 -30.02
N GLN A 108 8.95 26.79 -30.73
CA GLN A 108 9.85 26.87 -31.89
C GLN A 108 11.30 26.59 -31.49
N ILE A 109 11.77 27.19 -30.40
CA ILE A 109 13.13 26.98 -29.88
C ILE A 109 13.36 25.50 -29.51
N THR A 110 12.50 24.93 -28.66
CA THR A 110 12.67 23.54 -28.19
C THR A 110 12.56 22.52 -29.33
N THR A 111 11.75 22.80 -30.35
CA THR A 111 11.58 21.92 -31.52
C THR A 111 12.79 22.02 -32.45
N ALA A 112 13.34 23.23 -32.66
CA ALA A 112 14.57 23.43 -33.41
C ALA A 112 15.78 22.76 -32.73
N LEU A 113 15.87 22.83 -31.40
CA LEU A 113 16.94 22.20 -30.63
C LEU A 113 16.92 20.67 -30.68
N LYS A 114 15.73 20.08 -30.84
CA LYS A 114 15.54 18.63 -31.04
C LYS A 114 15.75 18.18 -32.48
N GLY A 115 15.78 19.10 -33.43
CA GLY A 115 15.85 18.79 -34.87
C GLY A 115 14.49 18.44 -35.50
N ASP A 116 13.39 18.55 -34.75
CA ASP A 116 12.05 18.11 -35.18
C ASP A 116 11.25 19.20 -35.93
N HIS A 117 11.85 20.34 -36.25
CA HIS A 117 11.13 21.53 -36.74
C HIS A 117 10.36 21.26 -38.04
N ALA A 118 10.91 20.42 -38.93
CA ALA A 118 10.25 20.02 -40.18
C ALA A 118 8.98 19.17 -39.98
N LEU A 119 8.79 18.54 -38.81
CA LEU A 119 7.59 17.74 -38.51
C LEU A 119 6.40 18.60 -38.08
N TYR A 120 6.67 19.79 -37.55
CA TYR A 120 5.65 20.62 -36.90
C TYR A 120 5.45 21.99 -37.56
N PHE A 121 6.40 22.46 -38.36
CA PHE A 121 6.38 23.81 -38.92
C PHE A 121 6.60 23.88 -40.42
N THR A 122 5.89 24.80 -41.08
CA THR A 122 6.11 25.16 -42.49
C THR A 122 6.84 26.51 -42.59
N GLY A 123 7.57 26.73 -43.69
CA GLY A 123 8.22 28.02 -43.97
C GLY A 123 9.40 28.35 -43.05
N VAL A 124 10.07 27.34 -42.48
CA VAL A 124 11.20 27.53 -41.57
C VAL A 124 12.45 27.92 -42.37
N SER A 125 13.00 29.12 -42.13
CA SER A 125 14.28 29.51 -42.73
C SER A 125 15.47 28.90 -41.97
N PRO A 126 16.59 28.55 -42.64
CA PRO A 126 17.79 28.05 -41.96
C PRO A 126 18.33 29.03 -40.91
N GLU A 127 18.25 30.34 -41.17
CA GLU A 127 18.69 31.38 -40.25
C GLU A 127 17.89 31.38 -38.94
N GLN A 128 16.58 31.16 -39.00
CA GLN A 128 15.73 31.06 -37.82
C GLN A 128 16.03 29.81 -36.98
N VAL A 129 16.38 28.69 -37.64
CA VAL A 129 16.84 27.47 -36.96
C VAL A 129 18.17 27.72 -36.25
N LEU A 130 19.13 28.35 -36.92
CA LEU A 130 20.43 28.70 -36.33
C LEU A 130 20.26 29.66 -35.15
N LEU A 131 19.37 30.66 -35.28
CA LEU A 131 19.05 31.57 -34.19
C LEU A 131 18.48 30.82 -32.98
N ALA A 132 17.51 29.93 -33.18
CA ALA A 132 16.98 29.11 -32.10
C ALA A 132 18.06 28.20 -31.49
N GLN A 133 18.93 27.60 -32.30
CA GLN A 133 20.02 26.74 -31.84
C GLN A 133 21.08 27.49 -31.04
N SER A 134 21.32 28.78 -31.35
CA SER A 134 22.26 29.64 -30.61
C SER A 134 21.89 29.78 -29.13
N THR A 135 20.62 29.53 -28.76
CA THR A 135 20.15 29.61 -27.37
C THR A 135 20.50 28.40 -26.50
N ARG A 136 21.06 27.32 -27.08
CA ARG A 136 21.35 26.07 -26.37
C ARG A 136 22.17 26.29 -25.09
N ALA A 137 23.27 27.03 -25.20
CA ALA A 137 24.14 27.30 -24.05
C ALA A 137 23.40 28.07 -22.94
N SER A 138 22.53 29.02 -23.29
CA SER A 138 21.73 29.77 -22.31
C SER A 138 20.69 28.90 -21.60
N ILE A 139 20.12 27.92 -22.30
CA ILE A 139 19.21 26.93 -21.69
C ILE A 139 19.98 26.03 -20.72
N GLU A 140 21.17 25.57 -21.12
CA GLU A 140 21.99 24.63 -20.34
C GLU A 140 22.59 25.25 -19.07
N ALA A 141 22.89 26.56 -19.08
CA ALA A 141 23.52 27.27 -17.95
C ALA A 141 22.65 27.45 -16.69
N GLY A 142 21.43 26.91 -16.66
CA GLY A 142 20.46 27.17 -15.58
C GLY A 142 19.97 28.62 -15.54
N GLY A 143 19.12 28.93 -14.56
CA GLY A 143 18.60 30.28 -14.35
C GLY A 143 17.36 30.34 -13.48
N SER A 144 17.02 31.54 -13.02
CA SER A 144 15.79 31.77 -12.27
C SER A 144 15.10 33.06 -12.74
N THR A 145 13.79 33.13 -12.52
CA THR A 145 12.95 34.30 -12.77
C THR A 145 11.98 34.46 -11.62
N GLY A 146 11.82 35.71 -11.14
CA GLY A 146 10.76 36.05 -10.19
C GLY A 146 10.95 35.47 -8.79
N THR A 147 12.18 35.10 -8.42
CA THR A 147 12.53 34.49 -7.14
C THR A 147 12.79 35.50 -6.02
N GLU A 148 12.81 36.80 -6.34
CA GLU A 148 13.15 37.86 -5.37
C GLU A 148 12.07 38.08 -4.30
N LEU A 149 10.80 37.83 -4.64
CA LEU A 149 9.68 37.95 -3.73
C LEU A 149 8.82 36.68 -3.79
N VAL A 150 8.35 36.22 -2.63
CA VAL A 150 7.44 35.08 -2.56
C VAL A 150 6.00 35.56 -2.54
N ASP A 151 5.21 35.14 -3.52
CA ASP A 151 3.78 35.44 -3.57
C ASP A 151 3.04 34.71 -2.43
N PRO A 152 2.16 35.37 -1.66
CA PRO A 152 1.45 34.78 -0.54
C PRO A 152 0.50 33.62 -0.93
N ARG A 153 0.21 33.44 -2.23
CA ARG A 153 -0.56 32.31 -2.75
C ARG A 153 0.25 31.03 -2.88
N LEU A 154 1.58 31.12 -2.78
CA LEU A 154 2.46 29.96 -2.83
C LEU A 154 2.58 29.33 -1.46
N ARG A 155 2.65 28.00 -1.45
CA ARG A 155 2.82 27.24 -0.21
C ARG A 155 4.25 27.43 0.30
N GLN A 156 4.38 27.56 1.61
CA GLN A 156 5.67 27.58 2.28
C GLN A 156 5.74 26.44 3.29
N VAL A 157 6.89 25.78 3.38
CA VAL A 157 7.19 24.73 4.34
C VAL A 157 8.39 25.19 5.15
N ILE A 158 8.23 25.26 6.47
CA ILE A 158 9.33 25.55 7.37
C ILE A 158 10.08 24.24 7.63
N TRP A 159 11.39 24.24 7.37
CA TRP A 159 12.24 23.06 7.49
C TRP A 159 13.35 23.31 8.52
N PRO A 160 13.57 22.39 9.48
CA PRO A 160 14.68 22.50 10.42
C PRO A 160 16.00 22.23 9.70
N THR A 161 16.96 23.13 9.84
CA THR A 161 18.29 22.99 9.21
C THR A 161 19.26 22.17 10.06
N GLY A 162 19.05 22.14 11.37
CA GLY A 162 20.02 21.62 12.34
C GLY A 162 21.19 22.58 12.63
N ASP A 163 21.13 23.82 12.14
CA ASP A 163 22.08 24.89 12.42
C ASP A 163 21.57 25.76 13.59
N ASP A 164 22.42 26.06 14.58
CA ASP A 164 22.04 26.88 15.73
C ASP A 164 21.77 28.35 15.37
N LEU A 165 22.44 28.89 14.34
CA LEU A 165 22.34 30.30 13.92
C LEU A 165 21.18 30.54 12.95
N ALA A 166 20.84 29.53 12.16
CA ALA A 166 19.72 29.58 11.21
C ALA A 166 18.87 28.30 11.33
N PRO A 167 18.20 28.07 12.48
CA PRO A 167 17.56 26.79 12.81
C PRO A 167 16.43 26.40 11.86
N TRP A 168 15.91 27.36 11.09
CA TRP A 168 14.78 27.17 10.20
C TRP A 168 15.01 27.82 8.85
N ILE A 169 14.62 27.13 7.79
CA ILE A 169 14.54 27.68 6.44
C ILE A 169 13.11 27.55 5.91
N ALA A 170 12.62 28.57 5.21
CA ALA A 170 11.33 28.52 4.53
C ALA A 170 11.53 28.06 3.07
N LEU A 171 10.96 26.91 2.74
CA LEU A 171 11.01 26.31 1.40
C LEU A 171 9.70 26.57 0.66
N THR A 172 9.80 27.02 -0.59
CA THR A 172 8.64 27.18 -1.49
C THR A 172 8.66 26.07 -2.55
N PRO A 173 7.91 24.97 -2.36
CA PRO A 173 7.89 23.88 -3.34
C PRO A 173 7.25 24.33 -4.65
N LEU A 174 8.02 24.21 -5.73
CA LEU A 174 7.56 24.42 -7.11
C LEU A 174 7.33 23.09 -7.80
N GLN A 175 6.47 23.06 -8.82
CA GLN A 175 6.13 21.83 -9.53
C GLN A 175 6.75 21.80 -10.94
N SER A 176 7.05 20.60 -11.42
CA SER A 176 7.56 20.37 -12.77
C SER A 176 6.53 19.66 -13.65
N SER A 177 6.00 20.40 -14.62
CA SER A 177 5.14 19.86 -15.67
C SER A 177 5.92 18.98 -16.65
N GLY A 178 7.17 19.35 -16.96
CA GLY A 178 8.10 18.58 -17.78
C GLY A 178 8.39 17.20 -17.21
N LEU A 179 8.77 17.11 -15.93
CA LEU A 179 9.00 15.81 -15.27
C LEU A 179 7.72 14.97 -15.25
N SER A 180 6.57 15.59 -14.97
CA SER A 180 5.28 14.91 -15.00
C SER A 180 4.97 14.35 -16.39
N ALA A 181 5.33 15.06 -17.46
CA ALA A 181 5.18 14.60 -18.83
C ALA A 181 6.07 13.39 -19.14
N LEU A 182 7.33 13.39 -18.65
CA LEU A 182 8.24 12.24 -18.80
C LEU A 182 7.70 10.99 -18.11
N ILE A 183 7.30 11.12 -16.83
CA ILE A 183 6.73 10.02 -16.05
C ILE A 183 5.49 9.46 -16.76
N ARG A 184 4.59 10.35 -17.23
CA ARG A 184 3.36 9.94 -17.92
C ARG A 184 3.65 9.27 -19.27
N ALA A 185 4.66 9.73 -20.00
CA ALA A 185 5.09 9.10 -21.25
C ALA A 185 5.62 7.69 -21.01
N ARG A 186 6.47 7.52 -19.97
CA ARG A 186 6.99 6.21 -19.59
C ARG A 186 5.89 5.25 -19.15
N GLU A 187 4.97 5.71 -18.29
CA GLU A 187 3.81 4.93 -17.84
C GLU A 187 2.95 4.43 -19.02
N ARG A 188 2.70 5.31 -20.01
CA ARG A 188 1.96 4.93 -21.22
C ARG A 188 2.71 3.92 -22.08
N ALA A 189 4.01 4.09 -22.25
CA ALA A 189 4.84 3.17 -23.03
C ALA A 189 4.87 1.77 -22.38
N GLU A 190 5.03 1.70 -21.06
CA GLU A 190 4.98 0.44 -20.30
C GLU A 190 3.61 -0.24 -20.43
N SER A 191 2.53 0.53 -20.30
CA SER A 191 1.16 0.03 -20.44
C SER A 191 0.87 -0.50 -21.84
N ALA A 192 1.41 0.15 -22.88
CA ALA A 192 1.26 -0.26 -24.27
C ALA A 192 2.11 -1.48 -24.63
N ALA A 193 3.27 -1.65 -24.01
CA ALA A 193 4.13 -2.82 -24.20
C ALA A 193 3.59 -4.08 -23.48
N SER A 194 2.90 -3.89 -22.36
CA SER A 194 2.41 -4.98 -21.52
C SER A 194 0.92 -5.19 -21.75
N VAL A 195 0.57 -5.89 -22.82
CA VAL A 195 -0.83 -6.17 -23.19
C VAL A 195 -1.18 -7.66 -23.15
N ASP A 196 -2.41 -7.97 -22.78
CA ASP A 196 -2.97 -9.32 -22.83
C ASP A 196 -3.36 -9.71 -24.28
N LYS A 197 -3.90 -10.92 -24.45
CA LYS A 197 -4.38 -11.42 -25.75
C LYS A 197 -5.52 -10.57 -26.34
N ASP A 198 -6.21 -9.78 -25.52
CA ASP A 198 -7.28 -8.86 -25.93
C ASP A 198 -6.75 -7.44 -26.21
N GLY A 199 -5.44 -7.19 -26.09
CA GLY A 199 -4.82 -5.88 -26.26
C GLY A 199 -5.03 -4.92 -25.07
N LYS A 200 -5.47 -5.41 -23.91
CA LYS A 200 -5.60 -4.61 -22.69
C LYS A 200 -4.32 -4.65 -21.90
N SER A 201 -3.96 -3.53 -21.27
CA SER A 201 -2.77 -3.52 -20.45
C SER A 201 -2.89 -4.48 -19.26
N THR A 202 -1.87 -5.33 -19.06
CA THR A 202 -1.74 -6.23 -17.90
C THR A 202 -1.23 -5.49 -16.66
N ILE A 203 -0.72 -4.27 -16.84
CA ILE A 203 -0.18 -3.43 -15.78
C ILE A 203 -1.19 -2.35 -15.44
N TYR A 204 -1.67 -2.36 -14.19
CA TYR A 204 -2.49 -1.28 -13.66
C TYR A 204 -1.65 -0.36 -12.78
N ARG A 205 -1.68 0.94 -13.09
CA ARG A 205 -1.22 2.01 -12.21
C ARG A 205 -2.43 2.85 -11.87
N ALA A 206 -2.66 3.09 -10.59
CA ALA A 206 -3.75 3.94 -10.16
C ALA A 206 -3.38 5.40 -10.44
N ASN A 207 -4.27 6.12 -11.12
CA ASN A 207 -4.13 7.56 -11.31
C ASN A 207 -5.38 8.27 -10.80
N ALA A 208 -5.17 9.40 -10.12
CA ALA A 208 -6.25 10.32 -9.82
C ALA A 208 -6.55 11.23 -11.03
N VAL A 209 -7.62 12.00 -10.92
CA VAL A 209 -7.91 13.12 -11.81
C VAL A 209 -7.81 14.39 -10.99
N LEU A 210 -6.81 15.22 -11.29
CA LEU A 210 -6.62 16.53 -10.68
C LEU A 210 -6.73 17.58 -11.79
N GLY A 211 -7.65 18.54 -11.67
CA GLY A 211 -7.80 19.57 -12.68
C GLY A 211 -6.85 20.75 -12.45
N ILE A 212 -5.79 20.88 -13.26
CA ILE A 212 -4.89 22.05 -13.25
C ILE A 212 -5.14 22.90 -14.51
N GLY A 213 -5.27 24.23 -14.32
CA GLY A 213 -5.40 25.23 -15.39
C GLY A 213 -6.81 25.52 -15.90
N GLY A 214 -7.84 24.82 -15.40
CA GLY A 214 -9.24 25.10 -15.72
C GLY A 214 -9.50 25.14 -17.24
N ALA A 215 -10.20 26.17 -17.70
CA ALA A 215 -10.51 26.37 -19.13
C ALA A 215 -9.28 26.78 -19.97
N ASN A 216 -8.31 27.48 -19.37
CA ASN A 216 -7.19 28.11 -20.07
C ASN A 216 -5.84 27.57 -19.60
N VAL A 217 -5.57 26.30 -19.91
CA VAL A 217 -4.35 25.58 -19.51
C VAL A 217 -3.05 26.26 -19.98
N GLN A 218 -3.09 27.02 -21.07
CA GLN A 218 -1.94 27.75 -21.64
C GLN A 218 -1.48 28.92 -20.75
N ASN A 219 -2.31 29.40 -19.82
CA ASN A 219 -1.87 30.41 -18.86
C ASN A 219 -1.03 29.81 -17.73
N VAL A 220 -1.10 28.49 -17.57
CA VAL A 220 -0.34 27.76 -16.55
C VAL A 220 1.02 27.32 -17.09
N GLY A 221 1.04 26.81 -18.32
CA GLY A 221 2.25 26.26 -18.93
C GLY A 221 1.93 25.49 -20.21
N VAL A 222 2.93 24.77 -20.72
CA VAL A 222 2.83 23.97 -21.94
C VAL A 222 1.69 22.95 -21.79
N SER A 223 0.68 23.10 -22.65
CA SER A 223 -0.61 22.42 -22.46
C SER A 223 -0.53 20.89 -22.38
N SER A 224 0.36 20.26 -23.15
CA SER A 224 0.57 18.80 -23.12
C SER A 224 1.23 18.34 -21.81
N GLN A 225 2.13 19.16 -21.26
CA GLN A 225 2.83 18.89 -20.01
C GLN A 225 1.90 19.08 -18.81
N ILE A 226 1.14 20.20 -18.74
CA ILE A 226 0.14 20.42 -17.69
C ILE A 226 -0.95 19.34 -17.70
N ARG A 227 -1.41 18.90 -18.87
CA ARG A 227 -2.37 17.78 -18.97
C ARG A 227 -1.80 16.46 -18.46
N SER A 228 -0.48 16.29 -18.43
CA SER A 228 0.16 15.12 -17.83
C SER A 228 0.13 15.20 -16.30
N MET A 229 0.26 16.40 -15.73
CA MET A 229 0.08 16.63 -14.29
C MET A 229 -1.35 16.34 -13.80
N ASN A 230 -2.36 16.45 -14.67
CA ASN A 230 -3.75 16.17 -14.31
C ASN A 230 -4.04 14.69 -14.00
N ARG A 231 -3.07 13.80 -14.20
CA ARG A 231 -3.17 12.36 -13.96
C ARG A 231 -2.06 11.86 -13.03
N PRO A 232 -1.95 12.38 -11.80
CA PRO A 232 -0.89 11.95 -10.90
C PRO A 232 -1.05 10.48 -10.55
N LEU A 233 0.07 9.79 -10.34
CA LEU A 233 0.09 8.44 -9.81
C LEU A 233 -0.37 8.44 -8.36
N VAL A 234 -1.21 7.47 -8.00
CA VAL A 234 -1.71 7.26 -6.65
C VAL A 234 -1.10 5.98 -6.13
N PHE A 235 -0.44 6.09 -4.99
CA PHE A 235 0.07 4.94 -4.25
C PHE A 235 -0.94 4.64 -3.15
N LEU A 236 -1.40 3.40 -3.09
CA LEU A 236 -2.23 2.96 -1.98
C LEU A 236 -1.36 2.94 -0.71
N ALA A 237 -1.98 3.30 0.42
CA ALA A 237 -1.34 3.11 1.70
C ALA A 237 -0.91 1.64 1.86
N PRO A 238 0.22 1.38 2.53
CA PRO A 238 0.63 0.02 2.86
C PRO A 238 -0.56 -0.74 3.45
N GLN A 239 -0.87 -1.90 2.88
CA GLN A 239 -1.96 -2.73 3.38
C GLN A 239 -1.43 -3.64 4.47
N GLU A 240 -2.20 -3.81 5.54
CA GLU A 240 -1.88 -4.78 6.59
C GLU A 240 -1.92 -6.19 6.01
N SER A 241 -0.83 -6.95 6.13
CA SER A 241 -0.86 -8.37 5.86
C SER A 241 -1.51 -9.11 7.02
N LYS A 242 -2.65 -9.76 6.75
CA LYS A 242 -3.37 -10.56 7.76
C LYS A 242 -2.51 -11.69 8.34
N SER A 243 -1.60 -12.27 7.54
CA SER A 243 -0.72 -13.34 8.00
C SER A 243 0.34 -12.80 8.97
N ILE A 244 0.94 -11.67 8.64
CA ILE A 244 1.90 -10.97 9.51
C ILE A 244 1.21 -10.55 10.82
N ARG A 245 0.02 -9.95 10.73
CA ARG A 245 -0.77 -9.61 11.93
C ARG A 245 -1.04 -10.83 12.82
N ALA A 246 -1.42 -11.96 12.22
CA ALA A 246 -1.66 -13.20 12.95
C ALA A 246 -0.37 -13.73 13.60
N ALA A 247 0.77 -13.68 12.90
CA ALA A 247 2.07 -14.03 13.44
C ALA A 247 2.45 -13.14 14.63
N TYR A 248 2.26 -11.82 14.53
CA TYR A 248 2.50 -10.88 15.65
C TYR A 248 1.58 -11.15 16.86
N ALA A 249 0.30 -11.43 16.62
CA ALA A 249 -0.62 -11.81 17.68
C ALA A 249 -0.20 -13.11 18.37
N LEU A 250 0.31 -14.07 17.61
CA LEU A 250 0.84 -15.32 18.13
C LEU A 250 2.16 -15.10 18.88
N HIS A 251 3.10 -14.31 18.35
CA HIS A 251 4.41 -14.02 18.92
C HIS A 251 4.32 -13.31 20.28
N PHE A 252 3.39 -12.36 20.45
CA PHE A 252 3.26 -11.62 21.71
C PHE A 252 2.24 -12.22 22.68
N LYS A 253 1.14 -12.79 22.18
CA LYS A 253 0.01 -13.22 23.03
C LYS A 253 -0.19 -14.73 23.10
N GLY A 254 0.48 -15.52 22.27
CA GLY A 254 0.25 -16.95 22.15
C GLY A 254 -1.15 -17.31 21.62
N HIS A 255 -1.85 -16.35 21.00
CA HIS A 255 -3.24 -16.53 20.57
C HIS A 255 -3.30 -17.22 19.20
N PHE A 256 -3.64 -18.50 19.21
CA PHE A 256 -4.13 -19.22 18.03
C PHE A 256 -5.65 -19.40 18.18
N HIS A 257 -6.47 -18.95 17.24
CA HIS A 257 -7.93 -19.12 17.27
C HIS A 257 -8.63 -18.88 18.64
N GLY A 258 -8.34 -17.77 19.32
CA GLY A 258 -9.04 -17.37 20.56
C GLY A 258 -8.58 -18.08 21.84
N LEU A 259 -7.34 -18.57 21.89
CA LEU A 259 -6.80 -19.32 23.01
C LEU A 259 -5.95 -18.46 23.96
N ALA A 260 -6.51 -18.08 25.11
CA ALA A 260 -5.81 -18.27 26.36
C ALA A 260 -5.92 -19.78 26.67
N PHE A 261 -4.87 -20.59 26.44
CA PHE A 261 -4.84 -22.06 26.57
C PHE A 261 -6.23 -22.70 26.74
N ALA A 262 -7.05 -22.71 25.68
CA ALA A 262 -8.36 -23.36 25.71
C ALA A 262 -8.26 -24.74 25.07
N VAL A 263 -8.94 -25.66 25.72
CA VAL A 263 -8.91 -27.06 25.33
C VAL A 263 -9.58 -27.21 23.95
N PRO A 264 -9.08 -28.09 23.06
CA PRO A 264 -9.72 -28.38 21.78
C PRO A 264 -11.22 -28.70 21.94
N ARG A 265 -12.08 -27.75 21.56
CA ARG A 265 -13.53 -27.80 21.85
C ARG A 265 -14.22 -29.05 21.27
N PRO A 266 -13.94 -29.49 20.03
CA PRO A 266 -14.60 -30.67 19.47
C PRO A 266 -14.31 -31.95 20.29
N GLN A 267 -13.03 -32.18 20.63
CA GLN A 267 -12.58 -33.34 21.38
C GLN A 267 -13.09 -33.29 22.83
N THR A 268 -13.06 -32.11 23.45
CA THR A 268 -13.60 -31.90 24.81
C THR A 268 -15.10 -32.18 24.85
N ARG A 269 -15.83 -31.73 23.82
CA ARG A 269 -17.27 -32.01 23.70
C ARG A 269 -17.54 -33.50 23.52
N ALA A 270 -16.76 -34.20 22.70
CA ALA A 270 -16.90 -35.64 22.51
C ALA A 270 -16.67 -36.41 23.83
N PHE A 271 -15.63 -36.05 24.57
CA PHE A 271 -15.36 -36.62 25.89
C PHE A 271 -16.52 -36.39 26.86
N ALA A 272 -17.04 -35.16 26.91
CA ALA A 272 -18.10 -34.82 27.83
C ALA A 272 -19.44 -35.50 27.49
N LEU A 273 -19.79 -35.60 26.20
CA LEU A 273 -20.97 -36.35 25.75
C LEU A 273 -20.87 -37.83 26.11
N TRP A 274 -19.73 -38.46 25.83
CA TRP A 274 -19.48 -39.86 26.19
C TRP A 274 -19.67 -40.09 27.69
N ARG A 275 -19.12 -39.21 28.52
CA ARG A 275 -19.20 -39.32 29.96
C ARG A 275 -20.62 -39.15 30.50
N ARG A 276 -21.38 -38.19 29.95
CA ARG A 276 -22.81 -38.01 30.23
C ARG A 276 -23.58 -39.29 29.94
N ASP A 277 -23.35 -39.90 28.78
CA ASP A 277 -24.07 -41.11 28.36
C ASP A 277 -23.76 -42.28 29.29
N CYS A 278 -22.51 -42.40 29.76
CA CYS A 278 -22.14 -43.38 30.78
C CYS A 278 -22.85 -43.14 32.12
N ILE A 279 -22.90 -41.90 32.61
CA ILE A 279 -23.57 -41.54 33.87
C ILE A 279 -25.08 -41.79 33.78
N ASN A 280 -25.71 -41.41 32.66
CA ASN A 280 -27.14 -41.60 32.43
C ASN A 280 -27.50 -43.09 32.37
N ALA A 281 -26.67 -43.92 31.74
CA ALA A 281 -26.89 -45.35 31.65
C ALA A 281 -26.71 -46.09 33.00
N ASN A 282 -26.02 -45.48 33.98
CA ASN A 282 -25.62 -46.10 35.25
C ASN A 282 -26.19 -45.36 36.47
N GLY A 283 -27.45 -44.92 36.38
CA GLY A 283 -28.20 -44.41 37.52
C GLY A 283 -27.65 -43.12 38.14
N GLY A 284 -26.95 -42.29 37.35
CA GLY A 284 -26.38 -41.02 37.82
C GLY A 284 -24.98 -41.15 38.43
N THR A 285 -24.36 -42.32 38.36
CA THR A 285 -22.97 -42.55 38.83
C THR A 285 -22.07 -42.94 37.67
N MET A 286 -20.80 -42.54 37.73
CA MET A 286 -19.82 -42.93 36.71
C MET A 286 -19.41 -44.40 36.94
N PRO A 287 -19.67 -45.31 36.00
CA PRO A 287 -19.25 -46.71 36.13
C PRO A 287 -17.72 -46.85 36.03
N SER A 288 -17.13 -47.73 36.83
CA SER A 288 -15.69 -48.00 36.83
C SER A 288 -15.39 -49.45 36.40
N ASN A 289 -15.22 -49.66 35.09
CA ASN A 289 -14.67 -50.89 34.50
C ASN A 289 -13.33 -50.60 33.80
N VAL A 290 -12.47 -51.61 33.64
CA VAL A 290 -11.22 -51.55 32.88
C VAL A 290 -11.44 -51.00 31.46
N ASP A 291 -12.47 -51.46 30.75
CA ASP A 291 -12.72 -51.00 29.36
C ASP A 291 -13.14 -49.53 29.31
N LEU A 292 -13.99 -49.09 30.24
CA LEU A 292 -14.43 -47.70 30.35
C LEU A 292 -13.27 -46.77 30.75
N ARG A 293 -12.40 -47.21 31.66
CA ARG A 293 -11.17 -46.47 32.02
C ARG A 293 -10.21 -46.35 30.84
N ARG A 294 -10.12 -47.39 29.99
CA ARG A 294 -9.32 -47.33 28.75
C ARG A 294 -9.91 -46.31 27.77
N GLN A 295 -11.23 -46.34 27.57
CA GLN A 295 -11.92 -45.41 26.67
C GLN A 295 -11.84 -43.95 27.16
N GLU A 296 -11.98 -43.72 28.47
CA GLU A 296 -11.76 -42.41 29.10
C GLU A 296 -10.35 -41.90 28.83
N ALA A 297 -9.36 -42.77 29.06
CA ALA A 297 -7.98 -42.43 28.80
C ALA A 297 -7.77 -42.05 27.33
N ASP A 298 -8.27 -42.84 26.38
CA ASP A 298 -8.11 -42.59 24.94
C ASP A 298 -8.72 -41.24 24.50
N LEU A 299 -9.90 -40.87 25.01
CA LEU A 299 -10.54 -39.59 24.74
C LEU A 299 -9.70 -38.41 25.28
N ILE A 300 -9.14 -38.55 26.46
CA ILE A 300 -8.27 -37.55 27.07
C ILE A 300 -6.94 -37.43 26.31
N ARG A 301 -6.34 -38.55 25.87
CA ARG A 301 -5.16 -38.51 25.00
C ARG A 301 -5.47 -37.79 23.68
N ALA A 302 -6.64 -38.03 23.09
CA ALA A 302 -7.04 -37.35 21.85
C ALA A 302 -7.13 -35.82 22.02
N ILE A 303 -7.62 -35.35 23.17
CA ILE A 303 -7.62 -33.92 23.51
C ILE A 303 -6.19 -33.38 23.61
N ALA A 304 -5.32 -34.08 24.34
CA ALA A 304 -3.92 -33.68 24.53
C ALA A 304 -3.15 -33.61 23.20
N VAL A 305 -3.31 -34.63 22.34
CA VAL A 305 -2.67 -34.70 21.02
C VAL A 305 -3.12 -33.54 20.13
N GLU A 306 -4.41 -33.19 20.12
CA GLU A 306 -4.88 -32.06 19.31
C GLU A 306 -4.35 -30.72 19.84
N ALA A 307 -4.25 -30.54 21.16
CA ALA A 307 -3.68 -29.34 21.75
C ALA A 307 -2.20 -29.16 21.36
N LEU A 308 -1.41 -30.25 21.39
CA LEU A 308 -0.02 -30.23 20.93
C LEU A 308 0.08 -29.98 19.42
N ARG A 309 -0.79 -30.59 18.61
CA ARG A 309 -0.85 -30.35 17.16
C ARG A 309 -1.14 -28.88 16.84
N ALA A 310 -2.03 -28.24 17.58
CA ALA A 310 -2.31 -26.81 17.43
C ALA A 310 -1.07 -25.95 17.76
N ALA A 311 -0.31 -26.33 18.79
CA ALA A 311 0.95 -25.67 19.14
C ALA A 311 2.01 -25.84 18.05
N THR A 312 2.13 -27.02 17.44
CA THR A 312 3.03 -27.25 16.29
C THR A 312 2.65 -26.39 15.08
N LYS A 313 1.34 -26.25 14.79
CA LYS A 313 0.86 -25.35 13.73
C LYS A 313 1.22 -23.89 14.03
N ALA A 314 1.08 -23.46 15.28
CA ALA A 314 1.50 -22.14 15.73
C ALA A 314 3.00 -21.92 15.52
N CYS A 315 3.84 -22.88 15.92
CA CYS A 315 5.28 -22.85 15.68
C CYS A 315 5.61 -22.67 14.20
N ALA A 316 4.97 -23.46 13.32
CA ALA A 316 5.17 -23.36 11.87
C ALA A 316 4.77 -22.00 11.29
N VAL A 317 3.72 -21.36 11.81
CA VAL A 317 3.32 -20.00 11.40
C VAL A 317 4.38 -18.97 11.79
N LEU A 318 4.95 -19.07 13.00
CA LEU A 318 6.01 -18.17 13.45
C LEU A 318 7.31 -18.39 12.65
N GLU A 319 7.68 -19.65 12.41
CA GLU A 319 8.84 -20.04 11.59
C GLU A 319 8.73 -19.47 10.18
N ALA A 320 7.56 -19.56 9.56
CA ALA A 320 7.33 -19.02 8.22
C ALA A 320 7.47 -17.50 8.13
N HIS A 321 7.48 -16.79 9.27
CA HIS A 321 7.59 -15.33 9.36
C HIS A 321 8.76 -14.95 10.30
N ARG A 322 9.82 -15.77 10.34
CA ARG A 322 10.96 -15.59 11.24
C ARG A 322 11.69 -14.27 11.04
N ASP A 323 11.69 -13.75 9.81
CA ASP A 323 12.25 -12.44 9.43
C ASP A 323 11.59 -11.26 10.16
N CYS A 324 10.38 -11.45 10.69
CA CYS A 324 9.68 -10.43 11.46
C CYS A 324 10.08 -10.37 12.94
N PHE A 325 10.84 -11.35 13.46
CA PHE A 325 11.09 -11.49 14.90
C PHE A 325 12.53 -11.90 15.24
N ASP A 326 13.11 -11.26 16.25
CA ASP A 326 14.43 -11.66 16.77
C ASP A 326 14.38 -13.04 17.46
N GLU A 327 13.28 -13.32 18.18
CA GLU A 327 12.97 -14.60 18.83
C GLU A 327 11.65 -15.19 18.31
N LEU A 328 11.48 -16.51 18.34
CA LEU A 328 10.27 -17.15 17.81
C LEU A 328 9.02 -16.73 18.62
N THR A 329 9.14 -16.74 19.96
CA THR A 329 8.09 -16.28 20.89
C THR A 329 8.64 -15.18 21.80
N SER A 330 7.88 -14.09 21.96
CA SER A 330 8.31 -12.93 22.77
C SER A 330 8.64 -13.31 24.21
N ALA A 331 9.69 -12.71 24.75
CA ALA A 331 10.03 -12.77 26.18
C ALA A 331 8.87 -12.33 27.11
N THR A 332 7.97 -11.46 26.63
CA THR A 332 6.81 -10.99 27.38
C THR A 332 5.63 -11.97 27.38
N MET A 333 5.67 -13.03 26.57
CA MET A 333 4.62 -14.05 26.54
C MET A 333 4.69 -14.93 27.79
N ASN A 334 3.54 -15.42 28.24
CA ASN A 334 3.45 -16.43 29.30
C ASN A 334 4.43 -17.60 29.05
N PRO A 335 5.34 -17.93 30.00
CA PRO A 335 6.39 -18.94 29.79
C PRO A 335 5.86 -20.33 29.40
N PHE A 336 4.71 -20.73 29.93
CA PHE A 336 4.11 -22.02 29.57
C PHE A 336 3.64 -22.03 28.11
N LEU A 337 3.05 -20.94 27.61
CA LEU A 337 2.65 -20.84 26.20
C LEU A 337 3.87 -20.82 25.27
N ARG A 338 4.97 -20.18 25.71
CA ARG A 338 6.25 -20.22 24.99
C ARG A 338 6.74 -21.67 24.86
N ALA A 339 6.80 -22.42 25.96
CA ALA A 339 7.22 -23.84 25.97
C ALA A 339 6.23 -24.79 25.27
N LEU A 340 4.95 -24.41 25.18
CA LEU A 340 3.95 -25.15 24.43
C LEU A 340 4.21 -25.04 22.92
N ILE A 341 4.42 -23.81 22.43
CA ILE A 341 4.68 -23.51 21.01
C ILE A 341 6.08 -23.93 20.60
N ASP A 342 7.09 -23.59 21.40
CA ASP A 342 8.51 -23.89 21.15
C ASP A 342 8.98 -25.04 22.07
N PRO A 343 9.17 -26.25 21.53
CA PRO A 343 9.61 -27.40 22.31
C PRO A 343 10.98 -27.23 22.97
N SER A 344 11.86 -26.37 22.45
CA SER A 344 13.20 -26.16 23.01
C SER A 344 13.17 -25.49 24.39
N LEU A 345 12.07 -24.80 24.72
CA LEU A 345 11.86 -24.13 26.00
C LEU A 345 11.20 -25.02 27.06
N ARG A 346 10.93 -26.30 26.76
CA ARG A 346 10.28 -27.23 27.69
C ARG A 346 11.24 -27.67 28.79
N LEU A 347 10.92 -27.29 30.03
CA LEU A 347 11.63 -27.75 31.22
C LEU A 347 11.16 -29.14 31.67
N ARG A 348 11.90 -29.79 32.57
CA ARG A 348 11.58 -31.14 33.10
C ARG A 348 10.15 -31.26 33.66
N GLY A 349 9.57 -30.18 34.17
CA GLY A 349 8.21 -30.14 34.71
C GLY A 349 7.09 -29.90 33.68
N PHE A 350 7.42 -29.63 32.41
CA PHE A 350 6.45 -29.20 31.40
C PHE A 350 5.32 -30.21 31.21
N ARG A 351 5.61 -31.52 31.18
CA ARG A 351 4.58 -32.56 30.96
C ARG A 351 3.50 -32.51 32.03
N ARG A 352 3.91 -32.38 33.29
CA ARG A 352 3.01 -32.27 34.44
C ARG A 352 2.23 -30.97 34.45
N GLU A 353 2.91 -29.85 34.17
CA GLU A 353 2.25 -28.55 34.07
C GLU A 353 1.23 -28.50 32.93
N PHE A 354 1.57 -29.09 31.77
CA PHE A 354 0.66 -29.23 30.63
C PHE A 354 -0.55 -30.09 30.97
N ALA A 355 -0.33 -31.25 31.60
CA ALA A 355 -1.41 -32.12 32.04
C ALA A 355 -2.36 -31.41 33.01
N GLN A 356 -1.82 -30.73 34.03
CA GLN A 356 -2.62 -29.95 34.98
C GLN A 356 -3.44 -28.86 34.29
N LYS A 357 -2.82 -28.04 33.43
CA LYS A 357 -3.53 -26.97 32.72
C LYS A 357 -4.59 -27.53 31.77
N LEU A 358 -4.32 -28.65 31.09
CA LEU A 358 -5.28 -29.30 30.19
C LEU A 358 -6.49 -29.80 30.95
N ILE A 359 -6.27 -30.52 32.06
CA ILE A 359 -7.32 -31.06 32.90
C ILE A 359 -8.14 -29.95 33.55
N SER A 360 -7.52 -28.91 34.12
CA SER A 360 -8.25 -27.73 34.62
C SER A 360 -9.03 -26.99 33.52
N GLY A 361 -8.54 -27.02 32.28
CA GLY A 361 -9.26 -26.48 31.13
C GLY A 361 -10.49 -27.32 30.77
N ILE A 362 -10.39 -28.65 30.86
CA ILE A 362 -11.51 -29.59 30.62
C ILE A 362 -12.56 -29.45 31.71
N GLU A 363 -12.14 -29.34 32.97
CA GLU A 363 -13.02 -29.13 34.13
C GLU A 363 -13.85 -27.84 34.00
N ARG A 364 -13.20 -26.74 33.60
CA ARG A 364 -13.86 -25.44 33.37
C ARG A 364 -14.68 -25.40 32.09
N PHE A 365 -14.60 -26.42 31.23
CA PHE A 365 -15.33 -26.48 29.99
C PHE A 365 -16.81 -26.74 30.25
N LYS A 366 -17.59 -25.67 30.31
CA LYS A 366 -19.05 -25.74 30.36
C LYS A 366 -19.58 -26.01 28.96
N TYR A 367 -20.40 -27.04 28.83
CA TYR A 367 -21.21 -27.25 27.65
C TYR A 367 -22.67 -27.44 28.06
N ARG A 368 -23.55 -26.82 27.27
CA ARG A 368 -24.98 -26.78 27.56
C ARG A 368 -25.67 -27.90 26.81
N VAL A 369 -26.40 -28.72 27.54
CA VAL A 369 -27.22 -29.81 27.00
C VAL A 369 -28.60 -29.70 27.63
N GLU A 370 -29.64 -29.64 26.79
CA GLU A 370 -31.04 -29.53 27.26
C GLU A 370 -31.26 -28.38 28.26
N GLY A 371 -30.55 -27.27 28.05
CA GLY A 371 -30.68 -26.06 28.87
C GLY A 371 -29.86 -26.05 30.17
N LYS A 372 -29.26 -27.17 30.58
CA LYS A 372 -28.43 -27.30 31.80
C LYS A 372 -26.94 -27.30 31.48
N ASP A 373 -26.14 -26.72 32.39
CA ASP A 373 -24.67 -26.82 32.36
C ASP A 373 -24.26 -28.19 32.91
N PHE A 374 -23.44 -28.92 32.16
CA PHE A 374 -22.89 -30.19 32.61
C PHE A 374 -21.41 -30.02 32.98
N VAL A 375 -21.03 -30.49 34.18
CA VAL A 375 -19.63 -30.49 34.65
C VAL A 375 -18.97 -31.79 34.21
N VAL A 376 -17.78 -31.67 33.61
CA VAL A 376 -17.13 -32.80 32.94
C VAL A 376 -16.48 -33.77 33.92
N CYS A 377 -15.85 -33.31 35.02
CA CYS A 377 -15.15 -34.19 35.99
C CYS A 377 -15.32 -33.68 37.44
N GLY A 378 -15.22 -34.57 38.43
CA GLY A 378 -15.14 -34.21 39.86
C GLY A 378 -13.71 -34.23 40.42
N ASP A 379 -13.47 -33.56 41.55
CA ASP A 379 -12.13 -33.28 42.11
C ASP A 379 -11.26 -34.52 42.37
N SER A 380 -11.84 -35.63 42.81
CA SER A 380 -11.11 -36.85 43.16
C SER A 380 -10.56 -37.63 41.95
N GLU A 381 -11.09 -37.40 40.76
CA GLU A 381 -10.75 -38.14 39.54
C GLU A 381 -9.65 -37.43 38.72
N LEU A 382 -9.44 -36.13 38.96
CA LEU A 382 -8.49 -35.30 38.22
C LEU A 382 -7.04 -35.81 38.32
N SER A 383 -6.65 -36.34 39.49
CA SER A 383 -5.29 -36.83 39.73
C SER A 383 -4.94 -38.06 38.89
N ALA A 384 -5.90 -38.96 38.64
CA ALA A 384 -5.70 -40.13 37.79
C ALA A 384 -5.57 -39.72 36.31
N LEU A 385 -6.32 -38.72 35.88
CA LEU A 385 -6.32 -38.23 34.50
C LEU A 385 -5.05 -37.44 34.14
N ILE A 386 -4.43 -36.77 35.11
CA ILE A 386 -3.13 -36.11 34.91
C ILE A 386 -2.07 -37.12 34.45
N SER A 387 -2.01 -38.30 35.08
CA SER A 387 -1.03 -39.34 34.73
C SER A 387 -1.22 -39.86 33.29
N VAL A 388 -2.47 -39.92 32.81
CA VAL A 388 -2.79 -40.30 31.42
C VAL A 388 -2.26 -39.27 30.42
N VAL A 389 -2.43 -37.97 30.72
CA VAL A 389 -1.94 -36.90 29.86
C VAL A 389 -0.41 -36.83 29.88
N GLU A 390 0.23 -36.96 31.05
CA GLU A 390 1.69 -36.98 31.17
C GLU A 390 2.35 -38.07 30.32
N ALA A 391 1.75 -39.27 30.28
CA ALA A 391 2.21 -40.37 29.44
C ALA A 391 2.02 -40.12 27.93
N SER A 392 1.17 -39.15 27.57
CA SER A 392 0.86 -38.81 26.17
C SER A 392 1.74 -37.69 25.62
N VAL A 393 2.49 -36.98 26.47
CA VAL A 393 3.42 -35.93 26.07
C VAL A 393 4.81 -36.55 25.94
N SER A 394 5.24 -36.84 24.71
CA SER A 394 6.63 -37.21 24.41
C SER A 394 7.52 -35.97 24.29
#